data_AF-A0A960WCW1-F1
#
_entry.id   AF-A0A960WCW1-F1
#
_cell.length_a   1.000
_cell.length_b   1.000
_cell.length_c   1.000
_cell.angle_alpha   90.00
_cell.angle_beta   90.00
_cell.angle_gamma   90.00
#
_symmetry.space_group_name_H-M   'P 1'
#
loop_
_entity.id
_entity.type
_entity.pdbx_description
1 polymer ?
#
loop_
_entity_poly.entity_id
_entity_poly.type
_entity_poly.pdbx_seq_one_letter_code
_entity_poly.pdbx_strand_id
1 'polypeptide(L)' 'MHKNIVILTGAGISAESGLSTFRDNQGFWDEYAIEEVATPEGFQKNPEMVHQFYNQRRAQLD' A
#
# COMPACT_ATOMS: atom_id res chain seq x y z
N MET A 1 16.81 29.35 -14.08
CA MET A 1 17.17 27.92 -14.05
C MET A 1 17.18 27.45 -12.61
N HIS A 2 16.34 26.48 -12.26
CA HIS A 2 16.45 25.80 -10.97
C HIS A 2 17.63 24.84 -11.07
N LYS A 3 18.64 25.02 -10.22
CA LYS A 3 19.87 24.22 -10.28
C LYS A 3 19.72 22.87 -9.57
N ASN A 4 18.84 22.77 -8.58
CA ASN A 4 18.57 21.55 -7.82
C ASN A 4 17.06 21.43 -7.59
N ILE A 5 16.38 20.48 -8.25
CA ILE A 5 14.96 20.16 -8.01
C ILE A 5 14.89 18.78 -7.37
N VAL A 6 14.09 18.67 -6.30
CA VAL A 6 13.79 17.40 -5.64
C VAL A 6 12.27 17.25 -5.58
N ILE A 7 11.78 16.05 -5.92
CA ILE A 7 10.36 15.71 -5.87
C ILE A 7 10.20 14.53 -4.91
N LEU A 8 9.35 14.70 -3.91
CA LEU A 8 8.90 13.63 -3.02
C LEU A 8 7.45 13.33 -3.36
N THR A 9 7.15 12.08 -3.68
CA THR A 9 5.79 11.61 -3.97
C THR A 9 5.34 10.62 -2.89
N GLY A 10 4.04 10.53 -2.70
CA GLY A 10 3.41 9.55 -1.81
C GLY A 10 2.27 8.84 -2.54
N ALA A 11 1.58 7.92 -1.86
CA ALA A 11 0.53 7.09 -2.46
C ALA A 11 -0.57 7.88 -3.20
N GLY A 12 -0.85 9.12 -2.78
CA GLY A 12 -1.84 10.00 -3.41
C GLY A 12 -1.58 10.28 -4.90
N ILE A 13 -0.32 10.25 -5.36
CA ILE A 13 -0.03 10.42 -6.79
C ILE A 13 -0.61 9.29 -7.65
N SER A 14 -0.82 8.12 -7.06
CA SER A 14 -1.33 6.92 -7.73
C SER A 14 -2.85 6.75 -7.59
N ALA A 15 -3.53 7.58 -6.77
CA ALA A 15 -4.97 7.47 -6.54
C ALA A 15 -5.77 7.69 -7.83
N GLU A 16 -5.37 8.67 -8.65
CA GLU A 16 -5.99 8.95 -9.94
C GLU A 16 -5.75 7.84 -10.98
N SER A 17 -4.78 6.96 -10.73
CA SER A 17 -4.51 5.77 -11.56
C SER A 17 -5.29 4.53 -11.13
N GLY A 18 -6.25 4.68 -10.20
CA GLY A 18 -7.11 3.57 -9.73
C GLY A 18 -6.51 2.71 -8.61
N LEU A 19 -5.36 3.10 -8.04
CA LEU A 19 -4.77 2.41 -6.90
C LEU A 19 -5.27 3.00 -5.59
N SER A 20 -5.94 2.19 -4.76
CA SER A 20 -6.36 2.61 -3.41
C SER A 20 -5.15 2.97 -2.55
N THR A 21 -5.19 4.14 -1.92
CA THR A 21 -4.14 4.59 -1.00
C THR A 21 -4.32 4.00 0.39
N PHE A 22 -3.29 4.13 1.24
CA PHE A 22 -3.30 3.62 2.63
C PHE A 22 -4.29 4.33 3.56
N ARG A 23 -4.81 5.50 3.19
CA ARG A 23 -5.61 6.37 4.08
C ARG A 23 -6.91 6.85 3.43
N ASP A 24 -7.27 6.34 2.26
CA ASP A 24 -8.60 6.58 1.72
C ASP A 24 -9.61 5.76 2.51
N ASN A 25 -10.71 6.39 2.95
CA ASN A 25 -11.84 5.75 3.64
C ASN A 25 -12.64 4.75 2.76
N GLN A 26 -12.05 4.34 1.64
CA GLN A 26 -12.59 3.40 0.67
C GLN A 26 -11.42 2.66 0.01
N GLY A 27 -10.95 1.58 0.63
CA GLY A 27 -9.92 0.73 0.03
C GLY A 27 -9.75 -0.60 0.72
N PHE A 28 -9.06 -1.53 0.05
CA PHE A 28 -8.69 -2.84 0.60
C PHE A 28 -7.89 -2.78 1.92
N TRP A 29 -7.33 -1.61 2.24
CA TRP A 29 -6.66 -1.36 3.52
C TRP A 29 -7.64 -1.25 4.70
N ASP A 30 -8.92 -0.96 4.46
CA ASP A 30 -9.95 -0.89 5.51
C ASP A 30 -10.36 -2.30 6.01
N GLU A 31 -10.09 -3.34 5.22
CA GLU A 31 -10.43 -4.74 5.54
C GLU A 31 -9.39 -5.40 6.47
N TYR A 32 -8.19 -4.82 6.61
CA TYR A 32 -7.10 -5.37 7.41
C TYR A 32 -6.47 -4.32 8.31
N ALA A 33 -6.24 -4.65 9.58
CA ALA A 33 -5.41 -3.82 10.44
C ALA A 33 -3.98 -3.77 9.86
N ILE A 34 -3.43 -2.56 9.69
CA ILE A 34 -2.10 -2.35 9.08
C ILE A 34 -1.02 -3.13 9.83
N GLU A 35 -1.14 -3.20 11.16
CA GLU A 35 -0.23 -3.92 12.04
C GLU A 35 -0.15 -5.40 11.71
N GLU A 36 -1.20 -5.99 11.14
CA GLU A 36 -1.25 -7.41 10.81
C GLU A 36 -0.63 -7.74 9.45
N VAL A 37 -0.59 -6.78 8.52
CA VAL A 37 -0.17 -7.00 7.13
C VAL A 37 1.10 -6.24 6.72
N ALA A 38 1.50 -5.20 7.46
CA ALA A 38 2.61 -4.32 7.10
C ALA A 38 3.66 -4.18 8.21
N THR A 39 3.83 -5.19 9.06
CA THR A 39 4.89 -5.25 10.08
C THR A 39 5.64 -6.59 10.05
N PRO A 40 6.90 -6.63 10.50
CA PRO A 40 7.62 -7.89 10.70
C PRO A 40 6.88 -8.85 11.65
N GLU A 41 6.26 -8.33 12.70
CA GLU A 41 5.52 -9.10 13.69
C GLU A 41 4.25 -9.71 13.09
N GLY A 42 3.52 -8.94 12.28
CA GLY A 42 2.35 -9.42 11.53
C GLY A 42 2.73 -10.54 10.56
N PHE A 43 3.84 -10.39 9.85
CA PHE A 43 4.36 -11.45 8.98
C PHE A 43 4.75 -12.71 9.77
N GLN A 44 5.44 -12.58 10.90
CA GLN A 44 5.79 -13.74 11.75
C GLN A 44 4.54 -14.43 12.32
N LYS A 45 3.52 -13.66 12.70
CA LYS A 45 2.25 -14.17 13.25
C LYS A 45 1.44 -14.93 12.21
N ASN A 46 1.33 -14.42 10.99
CA ASN A 46 0.56 -15.06 9.92
C ASN A 46 1.11 -14.73 8.51
N PRO A 47 2.15 -15.44 8.03
CA PRO A 47 2.75 -15.18 6.72
C PRO A 47 1.79 -15.37 5.56
N GLU A 48 0.87 -16.32 5.66
CA GLU A 48 -0.09 -16.63 4.60
C GLU A 48 -1.03 -15.46 4.33
N MET A 49 -1.58 -14.87 5.39
CA MET A 49 -2.43 -13.69 5.28
C MET A 49 -1.68 -12.50 4.68
N VAL A 50 -0.44 -12.25 5.10
CA VAL A 50 0.39 -11.18 4.52
C VAL A 50 0.64 -11.43 3.03
N HIS A 51 0.95 -12.67 2.65
CA HIS A 51 1.11 -13.01 1.24
C HIS A 51 -0.17 -12.84 0.43
N GLN A 52 -1.32 -13.27 0.95
CA GLN A 52 -2.61 -13.07 0.31
C GLN A 52 -2.90 -11.58 0.11
N PHE A 53 -2.69 -10.77 1.13
CA PHE A 53 -2.84 -9.31 1.08
C PHE A 53 -1.99 -8.70 -0.05
N TYR A 54 -0.68 -8.97 -0.09
CA TYR A 54 0.20 -8.42 -1.14
C TYR A 54 -0.04 -9.05 -2.53
N ASN A 55 -0.52 -10.28 -2.62
CA ASN A 55 -0.94 -10.90 -3.88
C ASN A 55 -2.11 -10.14 -4.50
N GLN A 56 -3.13 -9.80 -3.70
CA GLN A 56 -4.25 -8.98 -4.17
C GLN A 56 -3.79 -7.59 -4.60
N ARG A 57 -2.85 -6.96 -3.89
CA ARG A 57 -2.26 -5.66 -4.32
C ARG A 57 -1.55 -5.79 -5.66
N ARG A 58 -0.76 -6.85 -5.86
CA ARG A 58 -0.04 -7.08 -7.12
C ARG A 58 -0.98 -7.23 -8.32
N ALA A 59 -2.11 -7.92 -8.14
CA ALA A 59 -3.11 -8.08 -9.20
C ALA A 59 -3.76 -6.76 -9.65
N GLN A 60 -3.62 -5.67 -8.89
CA GLN A 60 -4.12 -4.34 -9.29
C GLN A 60 -3.10 -3.53 -10.10
N LEU A 61 -1.90 -4.06 -10.35
CA LEU A 61 -0.82 -3.36 -11.05
C LEU A 61 -0.72 -3.71 -12.55
N ASP A 62 -1.67 -4.49 -13.08
CA ASP A 62 -1.78 -4.84 -14.50
C ASP A 62 -2.39 -3.71 -15.35
#